data_AF-W2YBK4-F1
#
_entry.id   AF-W2YBK4-F1
#
_cell.length_a   1.000
_cell.length_b   1.000
_cell.length_c   1.000
_cell.angle_alpha   90.00
_cell.angle_beta   90.00
_cell.angle_gamma   90.00
#
_symmetry.space_group_name_H-M   'P 1'
#
loop_
_entity.id
_entity.type
_entity.pdbx_description
1 polymer ?
#
loop_
_entity_poly.entity_id
_entity_poly.type
_entity_poly.pdbx_seq_one_letter_code
_entity_poly.pdbx_strand_id
1 'polypeptide(L)'
;MNFKTKYDLIATLTYYYGGDREFTKMLMAAVKEPNTNKLATELQDLQIARWISKKYSPAQVSTFLGADDASRILYKRYVATYNGQY
;
A
#
# COMPACT_ATOMS: atom_id res chain seq x y z
N MET A 1 -12.53 11.87 8.87
CA MET A 1 -11.27 12.60 8.59
C MET A 1 -11.06 12.57 7.07
N ASN A 2 -10.99 13.73 6.39
CA ASN A 2 -10.95 13.80 4.93
C ASN A 2 -9.51 14.12 4.48
N PHE A 3 -8.74 13.08 4.12
CA PHE A 3 -7.30 13.17 3.85
C PHE A 3 -6.93 13.79 2.48
N LYS A 4 -7.87 14.46 1.80
CA LYS A 4 -7.69 14.87 0.40
C LYS A 4 -7.00 16.22 0.16
N THR A 5 -6.74 17.08 1.16
CA THR A 5 -6.48 18.51 0.85
C THR A 5 -5.31 19.24 1.53
N LYS A 6 -4.27 18.57 2.08
CA LYS A 6 -2.97 19.26 2.23
C LYS A 6 -1.71 18.40 2.23
N TYR A 7 -1.78 17.14 2.66
CA TYR A 7 -0.64 16.21 2.64
C TYR A 7 -1.10 14.79 2.28
N ASP A 8 -0.36 14.14 1.39
CA ASP A 8 -0.55 12.73 1.05
C ASP A 8 0.04 11.89 2.21
N LEU A 9 -0.82 11.53 3.17
CA LEU A 9 -0.43 10.78 4.37
C LEU A 9 0.37 9.52 4.02
N ILE A 10 -0.07 8.79 2.99
CA ILE A 10 0.60 7.57 2.56
C ILE A 10 1.96 7.88 1.97
N ALA A 11 2.11 8.92 1.14
CA ALA A 11 3.43 9.33 0.67
C ALA A 11 4.37 9.68 1.83
N THR A 12 3.87 10.40 2.85
CA THR A 12 4.65 10.77 4.03
C THR A 12 5.09 9.55 4.82
N LEU A 13 4.17 8.64 5.16
CA LEU A 13 4.51 7.42 5.89
C LEU A 13 5.45 6.53 5.08
N THR A 14 5.19 6.37 3.78
CA THR A 14 6.05 5.62 2.87
C THR A 14 7.48 6.17 2.89
N TYR A 15 7.65 7.49 2.83
CA TYR A 15 8.97 8.12 2.91
C TYR A 15 9.67 7.84 4.24
N TYR A 16 8.98 8.07 5.37
CA TYR A 16 9.59 7.90 6.70
C TYR A 16 9.87 6.44 7.07
N TYR A 17 9.11 5.48 6.53
CA TYR A 17 9.29 4.05 6.78
C TYR A 17 10.14 3.33 5.72
N GLY A 18 10.89 4.06 4.89
CA GLY A 18 11.91 3.47 4.02
C GLY A 18 11.42 3.00 2.64
N GLY A 19 10.31 3.55 2.15
CA GLY A 19 9.76 3.28 0.83
C GLY A 19 8.60 2.28 0.83
N ASP A 20 7.98 2.08 -0.35
CA ASP A 20 6.75 1.30 -0.50
C ASP A 20 6.92 -0.15 -0.02
N ARG A 21 8.07 -0.79 -0.32
CA ARG A 21 8.38 -2.14 0.13
C ARG A 21 8.44 -2.27 1.64
N GLU A 22 9.26 -1.45 2.30
CA GLU A 22 9.48 -1.57 3.74
C GLU A 22 8.25 -1.14 4.53
N PHE A 23 7.53 -0.12 4.07
CA PHE A 23 6.23 0.25 4.62
C PHE A 23 5.20 -0.88 4.47
N THR A 24 5.11 -1.54 3.30
CA THR A 24 4.22 -2.68 3.08
C THR A 24 4.52 -3.83 4.04
N LYS A 25 5.79 -4.20 4.21
CA LYS A 25 6.19 -5.27 5.13
C LYS A 25 5.83 -4.95 6.58
N MET A 26 6.08 -3.72 7.01
CA MET A 26 5.71 -3.25 8.34
C MET A 26 4.20 -3.40 8.57
N LEU A 27 3.39 -2.94 7.61
CA LEU A 27 1.93 -3.10 7.69
C LEU A 27 1.51 -4.58 7.67
N MET A 28 2.15 -5.43 6.86
CA MET A 28 1.88 -6.87 6.82
C MET A 28 2.19 -7.57 8.15
N ALA A 29 3.19 -7.09 8.90
CA ALA A 29 3.43 -7.56 10.27
C ALA A 29 2.34 -7.07 11.22
N ALA A 30 1.99 -5.77 11.16
CA ALA A 30 0.96 -5.18 12.00
C ALA A 30 -0.46 -5.76 11.76
N VAL A 31 -0.76 -6.23 10.55
CA VAL A 31 -2.03 -6.95 10.28
C VAL A 31 -2.15 -8.23 11.11
N LYS A 32 -1.05 -8.86 11.53
CA LYS A 32 -1.09 -10.10 12.32
C LYS A 32 -1.36 -9.86 13.80
N GLU A 33 -1.21 -8.62 14.27
CA GLU A 33 -1.37 -8.26 15.67
C GLU A 33 -2.79 -7.72 15.92
N PRO A 34 -3.58 -8.31 16.84
CA PRO A 34 -4.99 -7.93 17.04
C PRO A 34 -5.20 -6.43 17.32
N ASN A 35 -4.27 -5.82 18.07
CA ASN A 35 -4.36 -4.42 18.48
C ASN A 35 -4.07 -3.42 17.35
N THR A 36 -3.36 -3.84 16.30
CA THR A 36 -2.97 -2.98 15.17
C THR A 36 -3.57 -3.43 13.85
N ASN A 37 -4.22 -4.59 13.81
CA ASN A 37 -4.81 -5.19 12.60
C ASN A 37 -5.69 -4.23 11.82
N LYS A 38 -6.63 -3.57 12.50
CA LYS A 38 -7.60 -2.67 11.86
C LYS A 38 -6.89 -1.50 11.17
N LEU A 39 -6.04 -0.79 11.90
CA LEU A 39 -5.32 0.37 11.37
C LEU A 39 -4.36 -0.02 10.24
N ALA A 40 -3.65 -1.16 10.39
CA ALA A 40 -2.73 -1.63 9.37
C ALA A 40 -3.45 -2.00 8.06
N THR A 41 -4.63 -2.62 8.16
CA THR A 41 -5.48 -2.94 7.00
C THR A 41 -5.94 -1.66 6.30
N GLU A 42 -6.43 -0.68 7.05
CA GLU A 42 -6.84 0.62 6.50
C GLU A 42 -5.69 1.35 5.78
N LEU A 43 -4.46 1.30 6.33
CA LEU A 43 -3.29 1.89 5.70
C LEU A 43 -2.86 1.15 4.41
N GLN A 44 -2.99 -0.18 4.35
CA GLN A 44 -2.75 -0.95 3.13
C GLN A 44 -3.76 -0.60 2.03
N ASP A 45 -5.04 -0.44 2.39
CA ASP A 45 -6.09 -0.05 1.46
C ASP A 45 -5.83 1.35 0.88
N LEU A 46 -5.40 2.28 1.73
CA LEU A 46 -4.99 3.61 1.30
C LEU A 46 -3.72 3.57 0.42
N GLN A 47 -2.79 2.65 0.67
CA GLN A 47 -1.61 2.46 -0.17
C GLN A 47 -1.99 2.01 -1.59
N ILE A 48 -2.88 1.03 -1.72
CA ILE A 48 -3.44 0.60 -3.00
C ILE A 48 -4.19 1.75 -3.68
N ALA A 49 -5.08 2.43 -2.95
CA ALA A 49 -5.88 3.53 -3.48
C ALA A 49 -5.01 4.67 -4.01
N ARG A 50 -3.89 4.96 -3.34
CA ARG A 50 -2.91 5.94 -3.80
C ARG A 50 -2.31 5.53 -5.15
N TRP A 51 -1.82 4.30 -5.30
CA TRP A 51 -1.25 3.83 -6.57
C TRP A 51 -2.28 3.83 -7.71
N ILE A 52 -3.54 3.46 -7.43
CA ILE A 52 -4.65 3.57 -8.39
C ILE A 52 -4.90 5.03 -8.78
N SER A 53 -4.97 5.94 -7.81
CA SER A 53 -5.19 7.37 -8.09
C SER A 53 -4.09 8.01 -8.94
N LYS A 54 -2.86 7.50 -8.81
CA LYS A 54 -1.68 7.91 -9.59
C LYS A 54 -1.57 7.19 -10.93
N LYS A 55 -2.49 6.26 -11.23
CA LYS A 55 -2.52 5.44 -12.44
C LYS A 55 -1.21 4.68 -12.69
N TYR A 56 -0.55 4.25 -11.63
CA TYR A 56 0.61 3.38 -11.80
C TYR A 56 0.18 2.09 -12.48
N SER A 57 1.05 1.50 -13.28
CA SER A 57 0.79 0.20 -13.91
C SER A 57 1.19 -0.94 -12.95
N PRO A 58 0.67 -2.17 -13.18
CA PRO A 58 1.16 -3.35 -12.48
C PRO A 58 2.69 -3.54 -12.59
N ALA A 59 3.32 -3.13 -13.70
CA ALA A 59 4.78 -3.20 -13.82
C ALA A 59 5.48 -2.21 -12.89
N GLN A 60 4.98 -0.97 -12.78
CA GLN A 60 5.55 0.04 -11.88
C GLN A 60 5.39 -0.36 -10.41
N VAL A 61 4.21 -0.82 -9.99
CA VAL A 61 4.02 -1.23 -8.58
C VAL A 61 4.85 -2.46 -8.24
N SER A 62 5.11 -3.35 -9.20
CA SER A 62 6.02 -4.48 -8.99
C SER A 62 7.45 -4.02 -8.67
N THR A 63 7.94 -2.92 -9.26
CA THR A 63 9.29 -2.41 -8.94
C THR A 63 9.35 -1.74 -7.57
N PHE A 64 8.24 -1.18 -7.08
CA PHE A 64 8.16 -0.56 -5.77
C PHE A 64 8.19 -1.59 -4.62
N LEU A 65 7.54 -2.73 -4.83
CA LEU A 65 7.33 -3.74 -3.79
C LEU A 65 8.42 -4.81 -3.73
N GLY A 66 9.07 -5.12 -4.86
CA GLY A 66 9.97 -6.27 -4.95
C GLY A 66 9.21 -7.61 -4.87
N ALA A 67 9.93 -8.68 -4.56
CA ALA A 67 9.46 -10.05 -4.81
C ALA A 67 9.28 -10.94 -3.56
N ASP A 68 9.31 -10.38 -2.35
CA ASP A 68 9.05 -11.14 -1.13
C ASP A 68 7.55 -11.45 -0.92
N ASP A 69 7.25 -12.38 -0.03
CA ASP A 69 5.89 -12.92 0.12
C ASP A 69 4.88 -11.87 0.61
N ALA A 70 5.31 -10.98 1.51
CA ALA A 70 4.49 -9.86 1.99
C ALA A 70 4.11 -8.93 0.82
N SER A 71 5.09 -8.55 0.02
CA SER A 71 4.92 -7.76 -1.20
C SER A 71 4.03 -8.45 -2.23
N ARG A 72 4.17 -9.76 -2.45
CA ARG A 72 3.35 -10.54 -3.39
C ARG A 72 1.87 -10.54 -3.03
N ILE A 73 1.54 -10.59 -1.74
CA ILE A 73 0.14 -10.55 -1.27
C ILE A 73 -0.50 -9.21 -1.63
N LEU A 74 0.16 -8.10 -1.29
CA LEU A 74 -0.36 -6.77 -1.59
C LEU A 74 -0.39 -6.50 -3.11
N TYR A 75 0.62 -6.98 -3.84
CA TYR A 75 0.68 -6.86 -5.29
C TYR A 75 -0.51 -7.53 -5.99
N LYS A 76 -0.88 -8.75 -5.58
CA LYS A 76 -2.05 -9.45 -6.13
C LYS A 76 -3.34 -8.66 -5.90
N ARG A 77 -3.52 -8.11 -4.70
CA ARG A 77 -4.66 -7.24 -4.38
C ARG A 77 -4.68 -6.01 -5.28
N TYR A 78 -3.52 -5.37 -5.47
CA TYR A 78 -3.39 -4.22 -6.34
C TYR A 78 -3.75 -4.54 -7.81
N VAL A 79 -3.23 -5.63 -8.39
CA VAL A 79 -3.55 -6.03 -9.77
C VAL A 79 -5.04 -6.31 -9.95
N ALA A 80 -5.68 -6.99 -9.00
CA ALA A 80 -7.11 -7.22 -9.05
C ALA A 80 -7.91 -5.90 -9.03
N THR A 81 -7.53 -4.95 -8.17
CA THR A 81 -8.16 -3.62 -8.12
C THR A 81 -7.91 -2.83 -9.41
N TYR A 82 -6.71 -2.89 -9.98
CA TYR A 82 -6.34 -2.19 -11.22
C TYR A 82 -7.18 -2.67 -12.40
N ASN A 83 -7.28 -3.99 -12.60
CA ASN A 83 -8.06 -4.60 -13.68
C ASN A 83 -9.59 -4.41 -13.51
N GLY A 84 -10.06 -4.09 -12.31
CA GLY A 84 -11.46 -3.75 -12.07
C GLY A 84 -11.80 -2.27 -12.36
N GLN A 85 -10.78 -1.42 -12.48
CA GLN A 85 -10.91 0.04 -12.70
C GLN A 85 -10.64 0.46 -14.15
N TYR A 86 -9.87 -0.33 -14.89
CA TYR A 86 -9.43 -0.11 -16.26
C TYR A 86 -9.62 -1.37 -17.09
#